data_AF-A0A914XYX9-F1
#
_entry.id   AF-A0A914XYX9-F1
#
_cell.length_a   1.000
_cell.length_b   1.000
_cell.length_c   1.000
_cell.angle_alpha   90.00
_cell.angle_beta   90.00
_cell.angle_gamma   90.00
#
_symmetry.space_group_name_H-M   'P 1'
#
loop_
_entity.id
_entity.type
_entity.pdbx_description
1 polymer ?
#
loop_
_entity_poly.entity_id
_entity_poly.type
_entity_poly.pdbx_seq_one_letter_code
_entity_poly.pdbx_strand_id
1 'polypeptide(L)'
;MKPTVGERDQNEAESSTGQSCTQEPKVYRYITDTVAFNLIDTPGIGDTRGIQYDIENMKMVLKCLSNWKQIHGICILLKPNVPRLTLSLRYCIEELLVNLHKNSIPNISVVFTNSCNTLYRPGDTMTVLKKLFEDVKNSSQNTIHLSGANTFCIDNEAVRLLYAHQKGAEFEKDHIRNFSKSWNHTVNETHRLFKYIKGKSFCKSF
;
A
#
# COMPACT_ATOMS: atom_id res chain seq x y z
N MET A 1 0.52 -23.23 -0.61
CA MET A 1 0.81 -22.53 -1.88
C MET A 1 2.32 -22.36 -1.97
N LYS A 2 2.97 -22.75 -3.08
CA LYS A 2 4.39 -22.43 -3.32
C LYS A 2 4.43 -21.05 -3.97
N PRO A 3 5.13 -20.03 -3.43
CA PRO A 3 5.32 -18.79 -4.16
C PRO A 3 6.09 -19.05 -5.45
N THR A 4 5.77 -18.26 -6.47
CA THR A 4 6.39 -18.24 -7.78
C THR A 4 6.86 -16.83 -8.05
N VAL A 5 8.00 -16.68 -8.73
CA VAL A 5 8.44 -15.38 -9.26
C VAL A 5 7.70 -15.14 -10.57
N GLY A 6 7.19 -13.93 -10.77
CA GLY A 6 6.64 -13.52 -12.05
C GLY A 6 7.71 -13.54 -13.15
N GLU A 7 7.27 -13.64 -14.40
CA GLU A 7 8.15 -13.38 -15.53
C GLU A 7 8.55 -11.91 -15.58
N ARG A 8 9.66 -11.59 -16.27
CA ARG A 8 10.03 -10.18 -16.49
C ARG A 8 8.90 -9.46 -17.20
N ASP A 9 8.47 -8.35 -16.64
CA ASP A 9 7.46 -7.47 -17.22
C ASP A 9 8.13 -6.17 -17.67
N GLN A 10 7.80 -5.71 -18.88
CA GLN A 10 8.26 -4.40 -19.39
C GLN A 10 7.71 -3.24 -18.56
N ASN A 11 6.61 -3.44 -17.83
CA ASN A 11 6.05 -2.50 -16.88
C ASN A 11 6.77 -2.51 -15.51
N GLU A 12 7.72 -3.41 -15.30
CA GLU A 12 8.57 -3.48 -14.12
C GLU A 12 10.01 -3.10 -14.47
N ALA A 13 10.48 -1.95 -13.96
CA ALA A 13 11.87 -1.56 -14.13
C ALA A 13 12.79 -2.33 -13.17
N GLU A 14 13.95 -2.79 -13.65
CA GLU A 14 15.06 -3.20 -12.77
C GLU A 14 15.53 -1.95 -12.01
N SER A 15 14.97 -1.74 -10.81
CA SER A 15 15.10 -0.47 -10.09
C SER A 15 16.55 -0.19 -9.71
N SER A 16 17.08 0.96 -10.13
CA SER A 16 18.13 1.63 -9.36
C SER A 16 17.52 2.12 -8.03
N THR A 17 18.30 2.16 -6.97
CA THR A 17 17.82 2.34 -5.59
C THR A 17 16.89 3.56 -5.44
N GLY A 18 15.58 3.32 -5.24
CA GLY A 18 14.59 4.37 -4.93
C GLY A 18 13.67 4.82 -6.09
N GLN A 19 13.81 4.27 -7.29
CA GLN A 19 12.84 4.48 -8.38
C GLN A 19 11.59 3.62 -8.22
N SER A 20 10.44 4.08 -8.73
CA SER A 20 9.26 3.23 -8.83
C SER A 20 9.56 2.00 -9.71
N CYS A 21 9.26 0.80 -9.20
CA CYS A 21 9.37 -0.42 -10.01
C CYS A 21 8.26 -0.47 -11.08
N THR A 22 7.01 -0.21 -10.68
CA THR A 22 5.85 -0.16 -11.59
C THR A 22 5.86 1.14 -12.40
N GLN A 23 5.81 1.08 -13.73
CA GLN A 23 5.83 2.27 -14.60
C GLN A 23 4.44 2.81 -14.91
N GLU A 24 3.47 1.95 -15.14
CA GLU A 24 2.06 2.29 -15.38
C GLU A 24 1.11 1.49 -14.46
N PRO A 25 -0.07 2.03 -14.09
CA PRO A 25 -1.04 1.30 -13.30
C PRO A 25 -1.45 -0.03 -13.94
N LYS A 26 -1.33 -1.14 -13.20
CA LYS A 26 -1.61 -2.49 -13.69
C LYS A 26 -2.67 -3.16 -12.83
N VAL A 27 -3.61 -3.84 -13.50
CA VAL A 27 -4.72 -4.53 -12.83
C VAL A 27 -4.40 -6.01 -12.72
N TYR A 28 -4.30 -6.50 -11.49
CA TYR A 28 -4.20 -7.92 -11.17
C TYR A 28 -5.56 -8.45 -10.74
N ARG A 29 -6.08 -9.41 -11.49
CA ARG A 29 -7.37 -10.04 -11.18
C ARG A 29 -7.16 -11.32 -10.39
N TYR A 30 -7.72 -11.37 -9.19
CA TYR A 30 -7.71 -12.55 -8.33
C TYR A 30 -9.13 -13.01 -8.05
N ILE A 31 -9.45 -14.26 -8.40
CA ILE A 31 -10.80 -14.81 -8.26
C ILE A 31 -10.76 -15.88 -7.18
N THR A 32 -11.64 -15.75 -6.19
CA THR A 32 -12.00 -16.80 -5.23
C THR A 32 -13.35 -17.38 -5.62
N ASP A 33 -13.76 -18.48 -4.97
CA ASP A 33 -15.07 -19.11 -5.20
C ASP A 33 -16.26 -18.17 -4.98
N THR A 34 -16.08 -17.09 -4.21
CA THR A 34 -17.17 -16.17 -3.82
C THR A 34 -16.98 -14.72 -4.24
N VAL A 35 -15.76 -14.31 -4.60
CA VAL A 35 -15.41 -12.90 -4.88
C VAL A 35 -14.30 -12.82 -5.91
N ALA A 36 -14.45 -11.90 -6.86
CA ALA A 36 -13.37 -11.43 -7.73
C ALA A 36 -12.81 -10.10 -7.20
N PHE A 37 -11.50 -10.03 -7.02
CA PHE A 37 -10.75 -8.83 -6.67
C PHE A 37 -10.01 -8.31 -7.91
N ASN A 38 -10.12 -7.01 -8.17
CA ASN A 38 -9.27 -6.29 -9.10
C ASN A 38 -8.33 -5.42 -8.28
N LEU A 39 -7.08 -5.85 -8.14
CA LEU A 39 -6.03 -5.11 -7.45
C LEU A 39 -5.36 -4.20 -8.46
N ILE A 40 -5.44 -2.90 -8.25
CA ILE A 40 -4.77 -1.90 -9.08
C ILE A 40 -3.45 -1.59 -8.40
N ASP A 41 -2.36 -2.11 -8.96
CA ASP A 41 -1.02 -1.70 -8.58
C ASP A 41 -0.67 -0.42 -9.33
N THR A 42 -0.04 0.53 -8.65
CA THR A 42 0.25 1.86 -9.19
C THR A 42 1.73 2.16 -9.08
N PRO A 43 2.27 3.03 -9.96
CA PRO A 43 3.60 3.58 -9.77
C PRO A 43 3.77 4.16 -8.36
N GLY A 44 4.93 3.92 -7.78
CA GLY A 44 5.32 4.43 -6.48
C GLY A 44 5.40 5.95 -6.46
N ILE A 45 5.19 6.50 -5.27
CA ILE A 45 5.32 7.92 -4.95
C ILE A 45 6.63 8.13 -4.19
N GLY A 46 7.30 9.25 -4.44
CA GLY A 46 8.61 9.57 -3.90
C GLY A 46 9.73 9.09 -4.80
N ASP A 47 9.54 9.25 -6.13
CA ASP A 47 10.53 8.85 -7.12
C ASP A 47 11.79 9.71 -6.98
N THR A 48 12.96 9.07 -6.95
CA THR A 48 14.25 9.77 -6.89
C THR A 48 14.53 10.68 -8.08
N ARG A 49 13.77 10.55 -9.19
CA ARG A 49 13.81 11.45 -10.35
C ARG A 49 13.15 12.81 -10.08
N GLY A 50 12.51 12.98 -8.93
CA GLY A 50 12.01 14.25 -8.42
C GLY A 50 10.50 14.45 -8.56
N ILE A 51 10.02 15.57 -8.01
CA ILE A 51 8.59 15.88 -7.85
C ILE A 51 7.80 15.91 -9.16
N GLN A 52 8.44 16.21 -10.29
CA GLN A 52 7.78 16.23 -11.59
C GLN A 52 7.29 14.83 -12.00
N TYR A 53 8.08 13.80 -11.71
CA TYR A 53 7.68 12.41 -11.94
C TYR A 53 6.56 11.97 -10.99
N ASP A 54 6.60 12.43 -9.73
CA ASP A 54 5.51 12.15 -8.79
C ASP A 54 4.18 12.78 -9.25
N ILE A 55 4.21 13.98 -9.83
CA ILE A 55 3.04 14.63 -10.43
C ILE A 55 2.49 13.79 -11.59
N GLU A 56 3.37 13.30 -12.46
CA GLU A 56 2.98 12.45 -13.60
C GLU A 56 2.42 11.10 -13.14
N ASN A 57 3.06 10.46 -12.17
CA ASN A 57 2.58 9.24 -11.52
C ASN A 57 1.18 9.46 -10.94
N MET A 58 0.96 10.56 -10.22
CA MET A 58 -0.37 10.88 -9.68
C MET A 58 -1.41 11.11 -10.75
N LYS A 59 -1.08 11.80 -11.86
CA LYS A 59 -2.00 11.94 -13.00
C LYS A 59 -2.38 10.58 -13.59
N MET A 60 -1.43 9.66 -13.71
CA MET A 60 -1.69 8.30 -14.18
C MET A 60 -2.60 7.52 -13.22
N VAL A 61 -2.36 7.63 -11.91
CA VAL A 61 -3.23 7.02 -10.89
C VAL A 61 -4.65 7.56 -11.00
N LEU A 62 -4.84 8.89 -11.02
CA LEU A 62 -6.16 9.50 -11.10
C LEU A 62 -6.89 9.11 -12.40
N LYS A 63 -6.18 9.10 -13.54
CA LYS A 63 -6.71 8.63 -14.83
C LYS A 63 -7.09 7.14 -14.79
N CYS A 64 -6.31 6.30 -14.14
CA CYS A 64 -6.63 4.89 -13.98
C CYS A 64 -7.92 4.74 -13.15
N LEU A 65 -7.99 5.40 -12.00
CA LEU A 65 -9.13 5.33 -11.09
C LEU A 65 -10.42 5.86 -11.76
N SER A 66 -10.35 6.87 -12.64
CA SER A 66 -11.52 7.44 -13.31
C SER A 66 -12.19 6.49 -14.30
N ASN A 67 -11.47 5.48 -14.78
CA ASN A 67 -12.05 4.42 -15.62
C ASN A 67 -12.91 3.42 -14.83
N TRP A 68 -12.85 3.44 -13.51
CA TRP A 68 -13.62 2.55 -12.65
C TRP A 68 -14.87 3.24 -12.13
N LYS A 69 -16.05 2.65 -12.36
CA LYS A 69 -17.32 3.21 -11.82
C LYS A 69 -17.39 3.17 -10.29
N GLN A 70 -16.71 2.21 -9.67
CA GLN A 70 -16.77 1.95 -8.24
C GLN A 70 -15.41 1.55 -7.69
N ILE A 71 -15.06 2.08 -6.51
CA ILE A 71 -13.86 1.72 -5.75
C ILE A 71 -14.28 1.24 -4.36
N HIS A 72 -13.83 0.05 -3.99
CA HIS A 72 -14.14 -0.60 -2.70
C HIS A 72 -13.15 -0.25 -1.60
N GLY A 73 -11.90 0.01 -1.98
CA GLY A 73 -10.81 0.24 -1.06
C GLY A 73 -9.65 0.92 -1.76
N ILE A 74 -9.00 1.84 -1.05
CA ILE A 74 -7.74 2.47 -1.46
C ILE A 74 -6.75 2.19 -0.34
N CYS A 75 -5.61 1.58 -0.67
CA CYS A 75 -4.58 1.27 0.31
C CYS A 75 -3.39 2.21 0.12
N ILE A 76 -3.10 3.04 1.13
CA ILE A 76 -1.88 3.87 1.16
C ILE A 76 -0.80 3.07 1.88
N LEU A 77 0.25 2.68 1.16
CA LEU A 77 1.36 1.88 1.69
C LEU A 77 2.49 2.79 2.17
N LEU A 78 2.95 2.59 3.40
CA LEU A 78 3.99 3.42 4.03
C LEU A 78 4.97 2.56 4.84
N LYS A 79 6.19 3.06 5.08
CA LYS A 79 7.07 2.47 6.11
C LYS A 79 6.69 3.03 7.50
N PRO A 80 6.74 2.21 8.57
CA PRO A 80 6.56 2.68 9.92
C PRO A 80 7.80 3.43 10.40
N ASN A 81 7.64 4.17 11.50
CA ASN A 81 8.72 4.90 12.17
C ASN A 81 9.49 5.88 11.27
N VAL A 82 8.79 6.56 10.37
CA VAL A 82 9.30 7.64 9.53
C VAL A 82 8.82 8.97 10.15
N PRO A 83 9.69 9.72 10.85
CA PRO A 83 9.28 10.90 11.62
C PRO A 83 9.03 12.13 10.77
N ARG A 84 9.27 12.08 9.44
CA ARG A 84 9.05 13.18 8.50
C ARG A 84 8.52 12.65 7.19
N LEU A 85 7.34 13.14 6.77
CA LEU A 85 6.82 12.90 5.43
C LEU A 85 7.62 13.75 4.43
N THR A 86 7.95 13.18 3.28
CA THR A 86 8.55 13.93 2.19
C THR A 86 7.51 14.88 1.58
N LEU A 87 7.96 15.99 0.99
CA LEU A 87 7.07 16.92 0.29
C LEU A 87 6.29 16.21 -0.83
N SER A 88 6.95 15.32 -1.57
CA SER A 88 6.32 14.48 -2.59
C SER A 88 5.17 13.63 -2.04
N LEU A 89 5.41 12.91 -0.93
CA LEU A 89 4.39 12.04 -0.35
C LEU A 89 3.20 12.86 0.17
N ARG A 90 3.48 14.01 0.80
CA ARG A 90 2.45 14.96 1.23
C ARG A 90 1.60 15.41 0.04
N TYR A 91 2.25 15.93 -1.01
CA TYR A 91 1.57 16.39 -2.22
C TYR A 91 0.69 15.31 -2.84
N CYS A 92 1.20 14.08 -2.99
CA CYS A 92 0.45 13.01 -3.63
C CYS A 92 -0.77 12.57 -2.83
N ILE A 93 -0.66 12.53 -1.49
CA ILE A 93 -1.80 12.26 -0.62
C ILE A 93 -2.83 13.40 -0.72
N GLU A 94 -2.40 14.66 -0.68
CA GLU A 94 -3.28 15.82 -0.81
C GLU A 94 -4.02 15.82 -2.15
N GLU A 95 -3.29 15.63 -3.26
CA GLU A 95 -3.84 15.57 -4.61
C GLU A 95 -4.84 14.41 -4.76
N LEU A 96 -4.54 13.25 -4.21
CA LEU A 96 -5.47 12.12 -4.18
C LEU A 96 -6.78 12.49 -3.47
N LEU A 97 -6.70 13.10 -2.28
CA LEU A 97 -7.88 13.42 -1.47
C LEU A 97 -8.75 14.54 -2.05
N VAL A 98 -8.15 15.49 -2.76
CA VAL A 98 -8.86 16.57 -3.46
C VAL A 98 -9.63 16.04 -4.66
N ASN A 99 -9.07 15.07 -5.38
CA ASN A 99 -9.68 14.54 -6.60
C ASN A 99 -10.65 13.37 -6.35
N LEU A 100 -10.57 12.69 -5.21
CA LEU A 100 -11.50 11.61 -4.87
C LEU A 100 -12.89 12.15 -4.50
N HIS A 101 -13.92 11.46 -4.98
CA HIS A 101 -15.28 11.71 -4.51
C HIS A 101 -15.37 11.51 -2.99
N LYS A 102 -16.05 12.41 -2.26
CA LYS A 102 -16.17 12.39 -0.79
C LYS A 102 -16.58 11.04 -0.19
N ASN A 103 -17.44 10.31 -0.91
CA ASN A 103 -17.89 8.98 -0.48
C ASN A 103 -16.79 7.92 -0.51
N SER A 104 -15.69 8.13 -1.24
CA SER A 104 -14.56 7.18 -1.31
C SER A 104 -13.57 7.34 -0.16
N ILE A 105 -13.60 8.46 0.57
CA ILE A 105 -12.70 8.74 1.70
C ILE A 105 -12.83 7.68 2.82
N PRO A 106 -14.03 7.22 3.22
CA PRO A 106 -14.19 6.13 4.20
C PRO A 106 -13.62 4.77 3.75
N ASN A 107 -13.28 4.60 2.47
CA ASN A 107 -12.72 3.38 1.92
C ASN A 107 -11.18 3.40 1.91
N ILE A 108 -10.55 4.47 2.41
CA ILE A 108 -9.10 4.57 2.52
C ILE A 108 -8.61 3.81 3.76
N SER A 109 -7.61 2.96 3.53
CA SER A 109 -6.88 2.21 4.54
C SER A 109 -5.38 2.50 4.45
N VAL A 110 -4.68 2.45 5.57
CA VAL A 110 -3.23 2.65 5.61
C VAL A 110 -2.55 1.33 5.98
N VAL A 111 -1.55 0.95 5.19
CA VAL A 111 -0.82 -0.31 5.34
C VAL A 111 0.65 0.00 5.58
N PHE A 112 1.15 -0.28 6.77
CA PHE A 112 2.55 -0.13 7.12
C PHE A 112 3.33 -1.39 6.72
N THR A 113 4.24 -1.28 5.76
CA THR A 113 5.13 -2.36 5.31
C THR A 113 6.43 -2.38 6.10
N ASN A 114 7.22 -3.46 6.07
CA ASN A 114 8.48 -3.58 6.84
C ASN A 114 8.29 -3.39 8.36
N SER A 115 7.15 -3.80 8.91
CA SER A 115 6.77 -3.48 10.29
C SER A 115 7.30 -4.43 11.36
N CYS A 116 8.03 -5.48 11.00
CA CYS A 116 8.62 -6.38 11.99
C CYS A 116 9.56 -5.62 12.95
N ASN A 117 10.35 -4.67 12.45
CA ASN A 117 11.30 -3.88 13.25
C ASN A 117 10.63 -2.91 14.22
N THR A 118 9.33 -2.64 14.04
CA THR A 118 8.53 -1.78 14.91
C THR A 118 7.53 -2.59 15.73
N LEU A 119 7.75 -3.90 15.87
CA LEU A 119 6.85 -4.82 16.57
C LEU A 119 5.42 -4.76 16.03
N TYR A 120 5.29 -4.63 14.70
CA TYR A 120 4.02 -4.51 13.99
C TYR A 120 3.20 -3.30 14.43
N ARG A 121 3.89 -2.17 14.64
CA ARG A 121 3.28 -0.89 14.97
C ARG A 121 3.65 0.18 13.94
N PRO A 122 2.77 1.17 13.71
CA PRO A 122 3.06 2.28 12.81
C PRO A 122 4.25 3.17 13.20
N GLY A 123 4.58 3.23 14.49
CA GLY A 123 5.59 4.15 15.03
C GLY A 123 5.27 5.62 14.72
N ASP A 124 6.31 6.43 14.58
CA ASP A 124 6.20 7.87 14.36
C ASP A 124 5.46 8.26 13.07
N THR A 125 5.42 7.37 12.06
CA THR A 125 4.70 7.63 10.80
C THR A 125 3.21 7.88 11.05
N MET A 126 2.60 7.21 12.05
CA MET A 126 1.19 7.44 12.39
C MET A 126 0.95 8.86 12.88
N THR A 127 1.86 9.41 13.68
CA THR A 127 1.73 10.76 14.24
C THR A 127 1.77 11.80 13.14
N VAL A 128 2.74 11.71 12.22
CA VAL A 128 2.85 12.66 11.10
C VAL A 128 1.71 12.50 10.09
N LEU A 129 1.21 11.28 9.88
CA LEU A 129 0.10 11.03 8.96
C LEU A 129 -1.23 11.55 9.51
N LYS A 130 -1.48 11.39 10.81
CA LYS A 130 -2.64 12.01 11.48
C LYS A 130 -2.63 13.52 11.31
N LYS A 131 -1.47 14.15 11.56
CA LYS A 131 -1.30 15.60 11.37
C LYS A 131 -1.58 16.02 9.92
N LEU A 132 -1.08 15.25 8.94
CA LEU A 132 -1.39 15.53 7.52
C LEU A 132 -2.89 15.49 7.24
N PHE A 133 -3.62 14.48 7.72
CA PHE A 133 -5.06 14.39 7.49
C PHE A 133 -5.87 15.45 8.23
N GLU A 134 -5.39 15.90 9.39
CA GLU A 134 -5.93 17.07 10.10
C GLU A 134 -5.68 18.37 9.31
N ASP A 135 -4.49 18.58 8.76
CA ASP A 135 -4.19 19.73 7.90
C ASP A 135 -5.10 19.74 6.66
N VAL A 136 -5.27 18.59 5.99
CA VAL A 136 -6.14 18.45 4.81
C VAL A 136 -7.61 18.72 5.14
N LYS A 137 -8.07 18.36 6.34
CA LYS A 137 -9.42 18.68 6.82
C LYS A 137 -9.68 20.19 6.92
N ASN A 138 -8.65 20.96 7.26
CA ASN A 138 -8.79 22.41 7.36
C ASN A 138 -8.89 23.07 5.97
N SER A 139 -8.39 22.40 4.94
CA SER A 139 -8.44 22.86 3.54
C SER A 139 -9.58 22.25 2.72
N SER A 140 -10.17 21.14 3.17
CA SER A 140 -11.25 20.42 2.48
C SER A 140 -12.21 19.74 3.48
N GLN A 141 -13.49 19.58 3.14
CA GLN A 141 -14.44 18.86 4.01
C GLN A 141 -14.18 17.33 4.09
N ASN A 142 -13.14 16.83 3.43
CA ASN A 142 -12.78 15.42 3.35
C ASN A 142 -11.64 15.13 4.34
N THR A 143 -11.85 14.26 5.34
CA THR A 143 -10.75 13.81 6.20
C THR A 143 -10.81 12.31 6.47
N ILE A 144 -9.64 11.71 6.57
CA ILE A 144 -9.48 10.30 6.94
C ILE A 144 -9.29 10.23 8.45
N HIS A 145 -10.22 9.55 9.12
CA HIS A 145 -10.04 9.20 10.53
C HIS A 145 -9.25 7.90 10.66
N LEU A 146 -7.99 8.01 11.10
CA LEU A 146 -7.15 6.84 11.35
C LEU A 146 -7.47 6.19 12.70
N SER A 147 -7.66 4.88 12.66
CA SER A 147 -7.95 4.01 13.79
C SER A 147 -7.28 2.65 13.60
N GLY A 148 -7.33 1.79 14.61
CA GLY A 148 -6.88 0.39 14.45
C GLY A 148 -7.69 -0.38 13.39
N ALA A 149 -8.92 0.03 13.09
CA ALA A 149 -9.77 -0.68 12.14
C ALA A 149 -9.31 -0.51 10.68
N ASN A 150 -8.80 0.67 10.30
CA ASN A 150 -8.32 1.00 8.95
C ASN A 150 -6.80 1.15 8.84
N THR A 151 -6.06 0.75 9.88
CA THR A 151 -4.60 0.72 9.90
C THR A 151 -4.12 -0.71 10.01
N PHE A 152 -3.21 -1.12 9.15
CA PHE A 152 -2.69 -2.49 9.06
C PHE A 152 -1.17 -2.45 9.10
N CYS A 153 -0.53 -3.41 9.78
CA CYS A 153 0.94 -3.52 9.81
C CYS A 153 1.34 -4.90 9.29
N ILE A 154 1.99 -4.92 8.13
CA ILE A 154 2.49 -6.14 7.49
C ILE A 154 4.01 -6.10 7.37
N ASP A 155 4.61 -7.26 7.18
CA ASP A 155 6.03 -7.40 6.95
C ASP A 155 6.30 -8.15 5.64
N ASN A 156 7.19 -7.58 4.85
CA ASN A 156 7.57 -8.03 3.52
C ASN A 156 8.85 -8.87 3.52
N GLU A 157 9.66 -8.81 4.58
CA GLU A 157 10.87 -9.62 4.70
C GLU A 157 10.53 -11.12 4.71
N ALA A 158 9.37 -11.49 5.25
CA ALA A 158 8.87 -12.85 5.16
C ALA A 158 8.80 -13.35 3.70
N VAL A 159 8.24 -12.57 2.78
CA VAL A 159 8.14 -12.98 1.36
C VAL A 159 9.54 -13.18 0.75
N ARG A 160 10.50 -12.31 1.10
CA ARG A 160 11.89 -12.39 0.62
C ARG A 160 12.60 -13.63 1.13
N LEU A 161 12.45 -13.94 2.42
CA LEU A 161 13.05 -15.13 3.04
C LEU A 161 12.46 -16.42 2.46
N LEU A 162 11.15 -16.46 2.23
CA LEU A 162 10.49 -17.60 1.60
C LEU A 162 11.05 -17.86 0.19
N TYR A 163 11.25 -16.80 -0.58
CA TYR A 163 11.85 -16.88 -1.90
C TYR A 163 13.31 -17.37 -1.85
N ALA A 164 14.13 -16.78 -0.98
CA ALA A 164 15.53 -17.19 -0.82
C ALA A 164 15.63 -18.68 -0.41
N HIS A 165 14.77 -19.14 0.50
CA HIS A 165 14.72 -20.53 0.92
C HIS A 165 14.37 -21.47 -0.25
N GLN A 166 13.40 -21.09 -1.10
CA GLN A 166 13.09 -21.85 -2.32
C GLN A 166 14.25 -21.91 -3.32
N LYS A 167 15.14 -20.92 -3.31
CA LYS A 167 16.36 -20.88 -4.14
C LYS A 167 17.53 -21.64 -3.52
N GLY A 168 17.32 -22.35 -2.42
CA GLY A 168 18.33 -23.18 -1.77
C GLY A 168 19.13 -22.46 -0.70
N ALA A 169 18.74 -21.24 -0.30
CA ALA A 169 19.36 -20.59 0.85
C ALA A 169 19.02 -21.35 2.14
N GLU A 170 20.05 -21.64 2.93
CA GLU A 170 19.93 -22.24 4.24
C GLU A 170 19.86 -21.16 5.31
N PHE A 171 19.03 -21.40 6.32
CA PHE A 171 18.83 -20.48 7.44
C PHE A 171 18.88 -21.25 8.75
N GLU A 172 19.44 -20.61 9.78
CA GLU A 172 19.39 -21.14 11.14
C GLU A 172 17.95 -21.33 11.63
N LYS A 173 17.75 -22.29 12.54
CA LYS A 173 16.41 -22.64 13.08
C LYS A 173 15.69 -21.44 13.67
N ASP A 174 16.42 -20.56 14.34
CA ASP A 174 15.86 -19.36 14.97
C ASP A 174 15.40 -18.32 13.94
N HIS A 175 16.11 -18.18 12.81
CA HIS A 175 15.67 -17.37 11.68
C HIS A 175 14.40 -17.93 11.04
N ILE A 176 14.31 -19.25 10.85
CA ILE A 176 13.09 -19.90 10.31
C ILE A 176 11.89 -19.69 11.25
N ARG A 177 12.11 -19.77 12.57
CA ARG A 177 11.07 -19.51 13.57
C ARG A 177 10.57 -18.06 13.50
N ASN A 178 11.48 -17.09 13.41
CA ASN A 178 11.12 -15.68 13.32
C ASN A 178 10.42 -15.35 11.99
N PHE A 179 10.92 -15.92 10.89
CA PHE A 179 10.30 -15.87 9.57
C PHE A 179 8.85 -16.38 9.60
N SER A 180 8.63 -17.56 10.19
CA SER A 180 7.30 -18.17 10.28
C SER A 180 6.32 -17.30 11.09
N LYS A 181 6.80 -16.68 12.18
CA LYS A 181 6.00 -15.73 12.96
C LYS A 181 5.62 -14.49 12.14
N SER A 182 6.59 -13.89 11.44
CA SER A 182 6.35 -12.73 10.57
C SER A 182 5.37 -13.06 9.43
N TRP A 183 5.55 -14.22 8.79
CA TRP A 183 4.64 -14.71 7.75
C TRP A 183 3.21 -14.85 8.26
N ASN A 184 3.01 -15.54 9.39
CA ASN A 184 1.67 -15.74 9.96
C ASN A 184 1.01 -14.41 10.34
N HIS A 185 1.78 -13.47 10.90
CA HIS A 185 1.29 -12.12 11.19
C HIS A 185 0.83 -11.42 9.91
N THR A 186 1.69 -11.35 8.89
CA THR A 186 1.36 -10.73 7.59
C THR A 186 0.12 -11.35 6.97
N VAL A 187 0.03 -12.69 6.94
CA VAL A 187 -1.15 -13.40 6.40
C VAL A 187 -2.42 -13.02 7.17
N ASN A 188 -2.40 -13.05 8.50
CA ASN A 188 -3.58 -12.71 9.32
C ASN A 188 -3.99 -11.25 9.10
N GLU A 189 -3.02 -10.35 8.99
CA GLU A 189 -3.30 -8.93 8.84
C GLU A 189 -3.78 -8.57 7.43
N THR A 190 -3.27 -9.25 6.40
CA THR A 190 -3.81 -9.19 5.05
C THR A 190 -5.26 -9.70 5.01
N HIS A 191 -5.58 -10.81 5.68
CA HIS A 191 -6.97 -11.28 5.78
C HIS A 191 -7.87 -10.25 6.47
N ARG A 192 -7.38 -9.59 7.53
CA ARG A 192 -8.12 -8.50 8.19
C ARG A 192 -8.37 -7.33 7.25
N LEU A 193 -7.39 -6.94 6.43
CA LEU A 193 -7.52 -5.89 5.42
C LEU A 193 -8.60 -6.24 4.39
N PHE A 194 -8.54 -7.44 3.80
CA PHE A 194 -9.54 -7.86 2.82
C PHE A 194 -10.95 -7.96 3.43
N LYS A 195 -11.07 -8.45 4.67
CA LYS A 195 -12.36 -8.47 5.40
C LYS A 195 -12.88 -7.06 5.65
N TYR A 196 -12.01 -6.13 6.03
CA TYR A 196 -12.35 -4.72 6.23
C TYR A 196 -12.89 -4.09 4.93
N ILE A 197 -12.17 -4.25 3.82
CA ILE A 197 -12.57 -3.73 2.50
C ILE A 197 -13.89 -4.36 2.03
N LYS A 198 -14.06 -5.67 2.19
CA LYS A 198 -15.31 -6.36 1.81
C LYS A 198 -16.52 -5.86 2.60
N GLY A 199 -16.33 -5.38 3.82
CA GLY A 199 -17.37 -4.78 4.65
C GLY A 199 -17.73 -3.34 4.28
N LYS A 200 -17.06 -2.72 3.30
CA LYS A 200 -17.32 -1.34 2.87
C LYS A 200 -18.35 -1.26 1.75
N SER A 201 -19.11 -0.19 1.77
CA SER A 201 -20.04 0.15 0.70
C SER A 201 -19.29 0.60 -0.56
N PHE A 202 -19.90 0.36 -1.71
CA PHE A 202 -19.41 0.85 -3.00
C PHE A 202 -19.46 2.38 -3.03
N CYS A 203 -18.38 2.98 -3.52
CA CYS A 203 -18.29 4.43 -3.65
C CYS A 203 -17.89 4.80 -5.08
N LYS A 204 -18.44 5.92 -5.57
CA LYS A 204 -18.01 6.51 -6.84
C LYS A 204 -16.54 6.89 -6.74
N SER A 205 -15.77 6.58 -7.76
CA SER A 205 -14.35 6.91 -7.84
C SER A 205 -14.10 8.41 -7.89
N PHE A 206 -14.84 9.12 -8.76
CA PHE A 206 -14.82 10.56 -8.98
C PHE A 206 -16.24 11.11 -9.04
#